data_AF-A0A9X7ZHL5-F1
#
_entry.id   AF-A0A9X7ZHL5-F1
#
_cell.length_a   1.000
_cell.length_b   1.000
_cell.length_c   1.000
_cell.angle_alpha   90.00
_cell.angle_beta   90.00
_cell.angle_gamma   90.00
#
_symmetry.space_group_name_H-M   'P 1'
#
loop_
_entity.id
_entity.type
_entity.pdbx_description
1 polymer ?
#
loop_
_entity_poly.entity_id
_entity_poly.type
_entity_poly.pdbx_seq_one_letter_code
_entity_poly.pdbx_strand_id
1 'polypeptide(L)'
;MAGRSTTQLQLSAHRFLARRMERALRCGQVTGAPAPGRGALGLGWLLSVVAAAGAVVLAAVWPQPALGDAPIVLDRATGALYVRIGDTMHPVYNLASARLITGAADPRPVDGKAVGLARRGPPLGIPGAPSVLGATLPDAVTWSLCQDSAGTILIVGADPLPSARLDPQQAVPVSSESGARYLLVNGRRVAVDPADSVLDSAVPRRVSALLLNAIPEAPPAAPARHRRVGSAPATLCAHWRADDPAGATLSSGVRLPAGETPTVLAQADGPGPALDGVYLPAGHSAYVRAADTSGRAGGVGYLIADSGVRFTVDDDDAARRLGLPAVAAGVPWPMLAGLPAGPRLSRDQALLGRDVVSGPTAPGR
;
A
#
# COMPACT_ATOMS: atom_id res chain seq x y z
N MET A 1 68.38 44.25 -2.41
CA MET A 1 67.35 44.89 -1.55
C MET A 1 66.07 44.08 -1.67
N ALA A 2 65.69 43.32 -0.64
CA ALA A 2 64.43 42.59 -0.59
C ALA A 2 63.71 43.01 0.71
N GLY A 3 62.63 43.78 0.57
CA GLY A 3 61.86 44.34 1.67
C GLY A 3 61.07 43.25 2.40
N ARG A 4 61.11 43.30 3.74
CA ARG A 4 60.41 42.41 4.66
C ARG A 4 58.89 42.44 4.42
N SER A 5 58.30 41.29 4.15
CA SER A 5 56.84 41.08 4.08
C SER A 5 56.21 41.28 5.47
N THR A 6 55.36 42.29 5.61
CA THR A 6 54.55 42.50 6.82
C THR A 6 53.56 41.35 6.99
N THR A 7 53.48 40.78 8.19
CA THR A 7 52.60 39.63 8.44
C THR A 7 51.14 40.08 8.56
N GLN A 8 50.18 39.22 8.21
CA GLN A 8 48.76 39.53 8.37
C GLN A 8 48.40 39.97 9.80
N LEU A 9 49.11 39.44 10.80
CA LEU A 9 48.96 39.81 12.20
C LEU A 9 49.29 41.28 12.45
N GLN A 10 50.32 41.82 11.78
CA GLN A 10 50.68 43.24 11.87
C GLN A 10 49.63 44.12 11.20
N LEU A 11 49.10 43.71 10.04
CA LEU A 11 48.02 44.43 9.35
C LEU A 11 46.73 44.44 10.18
N SER A 12 46.38 43.32 10.83
CA SER A 12 45.21 43.26 11.71
C SER A 12 45.38 44.11 12.96
N ALA A 13 46.57 44.09 13.58
CA ALA A 13 46.86 44.91 14.75
C ALA A 13 46.80 46.41 14.41
N HIS A 14 47.37 46.80 13.26
CA HIS A 14 47.35 48.19 12.82
C HIS A 14 45.93 48.67 12.50
N ARG A 15 45.12 47.85 11.81
CA ARG A 15 43.69 48.16 11.55
C ARG A 15 42.89 48.27 12.84
N PHE A 16 43.15 47.43 13.83
CA PHE A 16 42.47 47.50 15.12
C PHE A 16 42.80 48.79 15.86
N LEU A 17 44.08 49.16 15.94
CA LEU A 17 44.53 50.40 16.57
C LEU A 17 43.99 51.65 15.84
N ALA A 18 44.00 51.65 14.50
CA ALA A 18 43.46 52.74 13.70
C ALA A 18 41.96 52.95 13.96
N ARG A 19 41.15 51.88 13.93
CA ARG A 19 39.71 51.96 14.26
C ARG A 19 39.47 52.44 15.69
N ARG A 20 40.33 52.04 16.64
CA ARG A 20 40.23 52.50 18.03
C ARG A 20 40.49 54.00 18.15
N MET A 21 41.51 54.53 17.47
CA MET A 21 41.81 55.96 17.46
C MET A 21 40.70 56.77 16.78
N GLU A 22 40.20 56.30 15.64
CA GLU A 22 39.10 56.96 14.92
C GLU A 22 37.83 57.05 15.79
N ARG A 23 37.51 55.98 16.53
CA ARG A 23 36.39 55.97 17.47
C ARG A 23 36.64 56.85 18.70
N ALA A 24 37.87 56.88 19.22
CA ALA A 24 38.23 57.76 20.32
C ALA A 24 38.10 59.24 19.95
N LEU A 25 38.49 59.61 18.73
CA LEU A 25 38.35 60.97 18.22
C LEU A 25 36.89 61.36 17.96
N ARG A 26 36.07 60.46 17.42
CA ARG A 26 34.64 60.73 17.16
C ARG A 26 33.78 60.76 18.42
N CYS A 27 34.03 59.85 19.37
CA CYS A 27 33.12 59.61 20.50
C CYS A 27 33.69 60.07 21.86
N GLY A 28 34.93 60.55 21.92
CA GLY A 28 35.54 61.08 23.16
C GLY A 28 35.79 60.04 24.26
N GLN A 29 35.64 58.74 23.98
CA GLN A 29 35.82 57.68 24.98
C GLN A 29 36.96 56.73 24.60
N VAL A 30 37.97 56.65 25.47
CA VAL A 30 39.19 55.83 25.31
C VAL A 30 39.02 54.43 25.92
N THR A 31 38.05 54.25 26.82
CA THR A 31 37.68 52.97 27.42
C THR A 31 36.53 52.34 26.64
N GLY A 32 36.69 51.06 26.25
CA GLY A 32 35.65 50.34 25.54
C GLY A 32 34.41 50.20 26.41
N ALA A 33 33.24 50.55 25.88
CA ALA A 33 31.97 50.25 26.54
C ALA A 33 31.88 48.74 26.89
N PRO A 34 31.28 48.35 28.02
CA PRO A 34 31.08 46.94 28.35
C PRO A 34 30.33 46.26 27.21
N ALA A 35 30.80 45.06 26.82
CA ALA A 35 30.26 44.33 25.67
C ALA A 35 28.72 44.19 25.80
N PRO A 36 27.94 44.70 24.82
CA PRO A 36 26.49 44.52 24.83
C PRO A 36 26.21 43.04 24.55
N GLY A 37 25.75 42.29 25.55
CA GLY A 37 25.42 40.88 25.35
C GLY A 37 25.21 40.05 26.61
N ARG A 38 25.86 40.37 27.75
CA ARG A 38 25.71 39.55 28.97
C ARG A 38 24.31 39.65 29.60
N GLY A 39 23.67 40.81 29.55
CA GLY A 39 22.30 40.98 30.04
C GLY A 39 21.25 40.25 29.18
N ALA A 40 21.45 40.25 27.86
CA ALA A 40 20.58 39.52 26.93
C ALA A 40 20.70 37.99 27.11
N LEU A 41 21.91 37.49 27.37
CA LEU A 41 22.13 36.07 27.70
C LEU A 41 21.46 35.68 29.04
N GLY A 42 21.54 36.54 30.06
CA GLY A 42 20.89 36.29 31.35
C GLY A 42 19.37 36.25 31.26
N LEU A 43 18.76 37.19 30.52
CA LEU A 43 17.32 37.20 30.26
C LEU A 43 16.87 35.97 29.45
N GLY A 44 17.64 35.60 28.42
CA GLY A 44 17.36 34.41 27.61
C GLY A 44 17.42 33.12 28.43
N TRP A 45 18.40 33.00 29.34
CA TRP A 45 18.49 31.88 30.27
C TRP A 45 17.29 31.82 31.21
N LEU A 46 16.93 32.94 31.82
CA LEU A 46 15.80 33.01 32.75
C LEU A 46 14.48 32.62 32.06
N LEU A 47 14.21 33.17 30.87
CA LEU A 47 13.03 32.83 30.07
C LEU A 47 13.00 31.34 29.70
N SER A 48 14.15 30.76 29.37
CA SER A 48 14.26 29.34 29.05
C SER A 48 13.95 28.46 30.26
N VAL A 49 14.45 28.84 31.45
CA VAL A 49 14.15 28.13 32.72
C VAL A 49 12.67 28.21 33.04
N VAL A 50 12.05 29.38 32.89
CA VAL A 50 10.60 29.56 33.13
C VAL A 50 9.77 28.75 32.14
N ALA A 51 10.14 28.75 30.86
CA ALA A 51 9.46 27.94 29.84
C ALA A 51 9.59 26.43 30.14
N ALA A 52 10.79 25.97 30.53
CA ALA A 52 11.02 24.58 30.90
C ALA A 52 10.22 24.19 32.15
N ALA A 53 10.20 25.04 33.19
CA ALA A 53 9.41 24.80 34.39
C ALA A 53 7.90 24.77 34.07
N GLY A 54 7.42 25.68 33.22
CA GLY A 54 6.04 25.69 32.73
C GLY A 54 5.68 24.42 31.98
N ALA A 55 6.58 23.90 31.13
CA ALA A 55 6.37 22.64 30.43
C ALA A 55 6.30 21.43 31.38
N VAL A 56 7.14 21.40 32.42
CA VAL A 56 7.11 20.35 33.46
C VAL A 56 5.79 20.40 34.25
N VAL A 57 5.34 21.58 34.64
CA VAL A 57 4.07 21.77 35.35
C VAL A 57 2.89 21.32 34.48
N LEU A 58 2.85 21.72 33.20
CA LEU A 58 1.83 21.27 32.25
C LEU A 58 1.83 19.75 32.08
N ALA A 59 3.00 19.11 32.00
CA ALA A 59 3.11 17.65 31.90
C ALA A 59 2.62 16.92 33.15
N ALA A 60 2.80 17.51 34.34
CA ALA A 60 2.32 16.95 35.60
C ALA A 60 0.81 17.15 35.80
N VAL A 61 0.28 18.31 35.38
CA VAL A 61 -1.14 18.65 35.51
C VAL A 61 -1.97 17.91 34.46
N TRP A 62 -1.45 17.73 33.25
CA TRP A 62 -2.10 16.98 32.15
C TRP A 62 -1.29 15.72 31.81
N PRO A 63 -1.35 14.68 32.66
CA PRO A 63 -0.71 13.41 32.35
C PRO A 63 -1.24 12.83 31.04
N GLN A 64 -0.37 12.11 30.33
CA GLN A 64 -0.66 11.44 29.05
C GLN A 64 -1.99 10.66 29.11
N PRO A 65 -2.73 10.54 27.99
CA PRO A 65 -4.04 9.92 27.97
C PRO A 65 -4.01 8.53 28.63
N ALA A 66 -4.61 8.43 29.82
CA ALA A 66 -4.90 7.15 30.48
C ALA A 66 -5.69 6.26 29.52
N LEU A 67 -5.58 4.94 29.67
CA LEU A 67 -6.24 3.90 28.86
C LEU A 67 -7.71 4.18 28.51
N GLY A 68 -8.41 5.00 29.32
CA GLY A 68 -9.72 5.58 29.02
C GLY A 68 -10.74 4.50 28.73
N ASP A 69 -11.68 4.76 27.82
CA ASP A 69 -12.61 3.75 27.28
C ASP A 69 -12.26 3.37 25.84
N ALA A 70 -10.99 3.56 25.44
CA ALA A 70 -10.56 3.29 24.07
C ALA A 70 -10.70 1.79 23.77
N PRO A 71 -11.44 1.41 22.71
CA PRO A 71 -11.64 0.00 22.36
C PRO A 71 -10.36 -0.65 21.85
N ILE A 72 -9.53 0.11 21.13
CA ILE A 72 -8.24 -0.33 20.59
C ILE A 72 -7.15 0.61 21.08
N VAL A 73 -6.05 0.03 21.54
CA VAL A 73 -4.89 0.72 22.08
C VAL A 73 -3.63 0.23 21.38
N LEU A 74 -2.76 1.17 21.00
CA LEU A 74 -1.44 0.91 20.43
C LEU A 74 -0.37 1.33 21.44
N ASP A 75 0.50 0.43 21.85
CA ASP A 75 1.69 0.79 22.62
C ASP A 75 2.72 1.46 21.69
N ARG A 76 3.04 2.73 21.95
CA ARG A 76 4.00 3.50 21.13
C ARG A 76 5.42 2.95 21.15
N ALA A 77 5.84 2.29 22.23
CA ALA A 77 7.21 1.80 22.35
C ALA A 77 7.42 0.51 21.57
N THR A 78 6.42 -0.37 21.56
CA THR A 78 6.53 -1.72 21.00
C THR A 78 5.76 -1.92 19.70
N GLY A 79 4.81 -1.05 19.39
CA GLY A 79 3.86 -1.22 18.30
C GLY A 79 2.80 -2.29 18.58
N ALA A 80 2.75 -2.86 19.79
CA ALA A 80 1.79 -3.90 20.14
C ALA A 80 0.35 -3.33 20.21
N LEU A 81 -0.58 -4.05 19.60
CA LEU A 81 -2.01 -3.72 19.63
C LEU A 81 -2.70 -4.47 20.76
N TYR A 82 -3.64 -3.79 21.41
CA TYR A 82 -4.48 -4.34 22.44
C TYR A 82 -5.94 -3.94 22.20
N VAL A 83 -6.86 -4.87 22.45
CA VAL A 83 -8.30 -4.59 22.47
C VAL A 83 -8.83 -4.69 23.88
N ARG A 84 -9.84 -3.87 24.18
CA ARG A 84 -10.56 -3.93 25.44
C ARG A 84 -11.81 -4.80 25.31
N ILE A 85 -11.96 -5.77 26.21
CA ILE A 85 -13.19 -6.55 26.39
C ILE A 85 -13.55 -6.50 27.88
N GLY A 86 -14.63 -5.78 28.20
CA GLY A 86 -14.93 -5.40 29.59
C GLY A 86 -13.79 -4.58 30.18
N ASP A 87 -13.27 -5.00 31.34
CA ASP A 87 -12.13 -4.35 32.02
C ASP A 87 -10.77 -4.99 31.70
N THR A 88 -10.70 -5.89 30.72
CA THR A 88 -9.49 -6.66 30.40
C THR A 88 -8.92 -6.22 29.05
N MET A 89 -7.62 -6.00 29.01
CA MET A 89 -6.85 -5.71 27.80
C MET A 89 -6.28 -7.01 27.24
N HIS A 90 -6.63 -7.34 26.00
CA HIS A 90 -6.14 -8.51 25.29
C HIS A 90 -5.14 -8.09 24.21
N PRO A 91 -3.92 -8.64 24.18
CA PRO A 91 -3.03 -8.45 23.05
C PRO A 91 -3.67 -8.98 21.76
N VAL A 92 -3.47 -8.29 20.63
CA VAL A 92 -4.03 -8.70 19.33
C VAL A 92 -2.96 -8.68 18.25
N TYR A 93 -2.96 -9.69 17.38
CA TYR A 93 -1.93 -9.88 16.35
C TYR A 93 -1.91 -8.81 15.24
N ASN A 94 -3.05 -8.17 14.95
CA ASN A 94 -3.17 -7.24 13.83
C ASN A 94 -4.40 -6.32 13.97
N LEU A 95 -4.40 -5.22 13.21
CA LEU A 95 -5.49 -4.24 13.19
C LEU A 95 -6.81 -4.84 12.68
N ALA A 96 -6.76 -5.72 11.68
CA ALA A 96 -7.96 -6.37 11.15
C ALA A 96 -8.71 -7.14 12.25
N SER A 97 -8.00 -7.95 13.04
CA SER A 97 -8.56 -8.67 14.18
C SER A 97 -9.09 -7.73 15.25
N ALA A 98 -8.37 -6.65 15.55
CA ALA A 98 -8.81 -5.68 16.54
C ALA A 98 -10.14 -5.05 16.14
N ARG A 99 -10.25 -4.59 14.88
CA ARG A 99 -11.48 -4.03 14.32
C ARG A 99 -12.62 -5.04 14.21
N LEU A 100 -12.36 -6.31 13.88
CA LEU A 100 -13.37 -7.37 13.91
C LEU A 100 -13.95 -7.57 15.31
N ILE A 101 -13.13 -7.46 16.36
CA ILE A 101 -13.58 -7.59 17.75
C ILE A 101 -14.39 -6.36 18.19
N THR A 102 -13.85 -5.15 17.98
CA THR A 102 -14.35 -3.92 18.61
C THR A 102 -15.15 -3.00 17.69
N GLY A 103 -15.19 -3.26 16.39
CA GLY A 103 -15.72 -2.36 15.36
C GLY A 103 -14.65 -1.47 14.73
N ALA A 104 -15.07 -0.63 13.77
CA ALA A 104 -14.20 0.22 12.93
C ALA A 104 -13.62 1.42 13.71
N ALA A 105 -12.88 1.14 14.76
CA ALA A 105 -12.15 2.11 15.56
C ALA A 105 -10.69 2.20 15.12
N ASP A 106 -10.09 3.37 15.32
CA ASP A 106 -8.66 3.57 15.14
C ASP A 106 -7.90 3.34 16.44
N PRO A 107 -6.71 2.71 16.39
CA PRO A 107 -5.90 2.48 17.59
C PRO A 107 -5.49 3.80 18.22
N ARG A 108 -5.74 3.95 19.53
CA ARG A 108 -5.24 5.10 20.28
C ARG A 108 -3.81 4.84 20.77
N PRO A 109 -2.81 5.65 20.37
CA PRO A 109 -1.45 5.49 20.87
C PRO A 109 -1.35 5.84 22.36
N VAL A 110 -0.75 4.97 23.17
CA VAL A 110 -0.52 5.18 24.60
C VAL A 110 0.92 4.83 24.98
N ASP A 111 1.31 5.15 26.21
CA ASP A 111 2.59 4.70 26.78
C ASP A 111 2.44 3.25 27.30
N GLY A 112 3.43 2.39 27.05
CA GLY A 112 3.43 1.00 27.51
C GLY A 112 3.24 0.83 29.02
N LYS A 113 3.67 1.82 29.84
CA LYS A 113 3.42 1.82 31.29
C LYS A 113 1.93 1.82 31.62
N ALA A 114 1.12 2.55 30.84
CA ALA A 114 -0.33 2.59 31.05
C ALA A 114 -0.96 1.21 30.78
N VAL A 115 -0.52 0.51 29.72
CA VAL A 115 -0.98 -0.85 29.37
C VAL A 115 -0.52 -1.89 30.40
N GLY A 116 0.68 -1.71 30.97
CA GLY A 116 1.23 -2.59 32.01
C GLY A 116 0.43 -2.63 33.31
N LEU A 117 -0.34 -1.58 33.61
CA LEU A 117 -1.18 -1.49 34.81
C LEU A 117 -2.57 -2.11 34.64
N ALA A 118 -2.99 -2.40 33.40
CA ALA A 118 -4.31 -2.97 33.11
C ALA A 118 -4.35 -4.49 33.38
N ARG A 119 -5.54 -5.02 33.68
CA ARG A 119 -5.77 -6.48 33.65
C ARG A 119 -5.50 -7.00 32.25
N ARG A 120 -4.71 -8.08 32.14
CA ARG A 120 -4.34 -8.69 30.86
C ARG A 120 -5.06 -10.02 30.67
N GLY A 121 -5.59 -10.22 29.47
CA GLY A 121 -6.15 -11.48 29.01
C GLY A 121 -5.22 -12.21 28.04
N PRO A 122 -5.60 -13.42 27.59
CA PRO A 122 -4.87 -14.14 26.56
C PRO A 122 -4.86 -13.37 25.23
N PRO A 123 -3.87 -13.62 24.36
CA PRO A 123 -3.84 -13.00 23.05
C PRO A 123 -4.98 -13.50 22.17
N LEU A 124 -5.52 -12.58 21.38
CA LEU A 124 -6.64 -12.78 20.46
C LEU A 124 -6.22 -12.46 19.02
N GLY A 125 -7.05 -12.87 18.08
CA GLY A 125 -6.94 -12.49 16.68
C GLY A 125 -6.55 -13.63 15.74
N ILE A 126 -6.49 -13.28 14.47
CA ILE A 126 -6.30 -14.18 13.35
C ILE A 126 -4.84 -14.07 12.88
N PRO A 127 -3.98 -15.08 13.13
CA PRO A 127 -2.61 -15.06 12.61
C PRO A 127 -2.61 -15.01 11.09
N GLY A 128 -1.76 -14.14 10.52
CA GLY A 128 -1.66 -13.92 9.08
C GLY A 128 -2.71 -12.98 8.49
N ALA A 129 -3.67 -12.49 9.28
CA ALA A 129 -4.55 -11.39 8.83
C ALA A 129 -3.78 -10.07 8.72
N PRO A 130 -4.23 -9.13 7.88
CA PRO A 130 -3.44 -7.94 7.55
C PRO A 130 -3.26 -7.01 8.76
N SER A 131 -2.01 -6.60 9.00
CA SER A 131 -1.62 -5.66 10.07
C SER A 131 -2.08 -4.23 9.80
N VAL A 132 -2.24 -3.87 8.52
CA VAL A 132 -2.72 -2.58 8.03
C VAL A 132 -3.81 -2.87 6.99
N LEU A 133 -4.93 -2.14 7.04
CA LEU A 133 -6.03 -2.30 6.07
C LEU A 133 -5.94 -1.32 4.90
N GLY A 134 -5.20 -0.22 5.05
CA GLY A 134 -5.11 0.83 4.03
C GLY A 134 -6.45 1.55 3.79
N ALA A 135 -6.41 2.59 2.95
CA ALA A 135 -7.62 3.21 2.43
C ALA A 135 -8.22 2.34 1.31
N THR A 136 -9.52 2.07 1.36
CA THR A 136 -10.16 1.27 0.30
C THR A 136 -10.25 2.09 -0.99
N LEU A 137 -9.80 1.50 -2.10
CA LEU A 137 -9.92 2.07 -3.43
C LEU A 137 -11.39 2.25 -3.83
N PRO A 138 -11.72 3.24 -4.67
CA PRO A 138 -13.06 3.40 -5.22
C PRO A 138 -13.52 2.19 -6.02
N ASP A 139 -14.84 2.00 -6.16
CA ASP A 139 -15.40 0.85 -6.89
C ASP A 139 -15.11 0.86 -8.40
N ALA A 140 -14.92 2.05 -8.99
CA ALA A 140 -14.72 2.24 -10.42
C ALA A 140 -13.24 2.22 -10.85
N VAL A 141 -12.37 1.51 -10.11
CA VAL A 141 -10.97 1.33 -10.49
C VAL A 141 -10.80 0.27 -11.57
N THR A 142 -9.81 0.49 -12.44
CA THR A 142 -9.43 -0.48 -13.47
C THR A 142 -8.59 -1.61 -12.88
N TRP A 143 -8.99 -2.84 -13.15
CA TRP A 143 -8.24 -4.06 -12.88
C TRP A 143 -7.61 -4.54 -14.18
N SER A 144 -6.29 -4.74 -14.19
CA SER A 144 -5.55 -5.14 -15.39
C SER A 144 -4.70 -6.36 -15.10
N LEU A 145 -4.95 -7.45 -15.80
CA LEU A 145 -4.09 -8.63 -15.77
C LEU A 145 -3.21 -8.61 -17.02
N CYS A 146 -1.90 -8.48 -16.84
CA CYS A 146 -0.93 -8.30 -17.91
C CYS A 146 0.05 -9.46 -17.93
N GLN A 147 0.42 -9.91 -19.13
CA GLN A 147 1.46 -10.90 -19.33
C GLN A 147 2.47 -10.46 -20.38
N ASP A 148 3.75 -10.65 -20.10
CA ASP A 148 4.86 -10.49 -21.03
C ASP A 148 5.75 -11.74 -21.03
N SER A 149 7.03 -11.61 -21.38
CA SER A 149 8.00 -12.71 -21.34
C SER A 149 8.57 -12.99 -19.95
N ALA A 150 8.41 -12.06 -19.00
CA ALA A 150 8.89 -12.19 -17.63
C ALA A 150 7.87 -12.90 -16.73
N GLY A 151 6.58 -12.69 -16.98
CA GLY A 151 5.52 -13.40 -16.25
C GLY A 151 4.14 -12.74 -16.36
N THR A 152 3.26 -13.07 -15.43
CA THR A 152 1.91 -12.52 -15.31
C THR A 152 1.80 -11.63 -14.07
N ILE A 153 1.34 -10.39 -14.24
CA ILE A 153 1.13 -9.43 -13.14
C ILE A 153 -0.29 -8.89 -13.13
N LEU A 154 -0.82 -8.62 -11.93
CA LEU A 154 -2.09 -7.95 -11.71
C LEU A 154 -1.84 -6.50 -11.31
N ILE A 155 -2.55 -5.56 -11.93
CA ILE A 155 -2.42 -4.13 -11.69
C ILE A 155 -3.79 -3.58 -11.35
N VAL A 156 -3.93 -2.93 -10.20
CA VAL A 156 -5.19 -2.36 -9.70
C VAL A 156 -5.04 -0.84 -9.58
N GLY A 157 -5.97 -0.09 -10.16
CA GLY A 157 -6.01 1.37 -10.04
C GLY A 157 -5.12 2.14 -11.02
N ALA A 158 -4.58 1.49 -12.05
CA ALA A 158 -3.87 2.16 -13.14
C ALA A 158 -4.54 1.88 -14.48
N ASP A 159 -4.77 2.93 -15.26
CA ASP A 159 -5.48 2.85 -16.54
C ASP A 159 -4.55 2.47 -17.71
N PRO A 160 -5.06 1.74 -18.71
CA PRO A 160 -4.30 1.46 -19.92
C PRO A 160 -4.00 2.74 -20.69
N LEU A 161 -2.85 2.75 -21.36
CA LEU A 161 -2.51 3.86 -22.26
C LEU A 161 -3.48 3.87 -23.45
N PRO A 162 -4.06 5.03 -23.84
CA PRO A 162 -4.92 5.11 -25.02
C PRO A 162 -4.21 4.61 -26.29
N SER A 163 -2.91 4.88 -26.42
CA SER A 163 -2.07 4.41 -27.53
C SER A 163 -1.73 2.92 -27.49
N ALA A 164 -1.96 2.25 -26.36
CA ALA A 164 -1.72 0.81 -26.21
C ALA A 164 -2.97 -0.03 -26.50
N ARG A 165 -4.14 0.59 -26.72
CA ARG A 165 -5.36 -0.15 -27.07
C ARG A 165 -5.15 -0.95 -28.34
N LEU A 166 -5.61 -2.21 -28.35
CA LEU A 166 -5.53 -3.04 -29.53
C LEU A 166 -6.53 -2.56 -30.59
N ASP A 167 -6.15 -2.66 -31.86
CA ASP A 167 -7.02 -2.31 -32.99
C ASP A 167 -8.27 -3.19 -32.96
N PRO A 168 -9.48 -2.62 -32.78
CA PRO A 168 -10.70 -3.39 -32.68
C PRO A 168 -11.04 -4.11 -33.99
N GLN A 169 -10.39 -3.82 -35.13
CA GLN A 169 -10.57 -4.54 -36.39
C GLN A 169 -9.67 -5.77 -36.53
N GLN A 170 -8.63 -5.89 -35.69
CA GLN A 170 -7.68 -6.99 -35.74
C GLN A 170 -8.08 -8.12 -34.78
N ALA A 171 -7.78 -9.34 -35.19
CA ALA A 171 -7.85 -10.51 -34.32
C ALA A 171 -6.45 -10.85 -33.84
N VAL A 172 -6.26 -11.01 -32.52
CA VAL A 172 -4.96 -11.39 -31.96
C VAL A 172 -4.93 -12.90 -31.69
N PRO A 173 -4.04 -13.65 -32.34
CA PRO A 173 -3.94 -15.10 -32.18
C PRO A 173 -3.19 -15.45 -30.90
N VAL A 174 -3.82 -16.27 -30.05
CA VAL A 174 -3.22 -16.77 -28.81
C VAL A 174 -3.41 -18.27 -28.68
N SER A 175 -2.52 -18.90 -27.92
CA SER A 175 -2.63 -20.30 -27.54
C SER A 175 -2.59 -20.44 -26.02
N SER A 176 -3.39 -21.35 -25.49
CA SER A 176 -3.28 -21.79 -24.10
C SER A 176 -2.04 -22.65 -23.91
N GLU A 177 -1.67 -22.88 -22.65
CA GLU A 177 -0.58 -23.80 -22.30
C GLU A 177 -0.82 -25.24 -22.81
N SER A 178 -2.08 -25.66 -22.85
CA SER A 178 -2.53 -26.96 -23.36
C SER A 178 -2.50 -27.09 -24.89
N GLY A 179 -2.24 -25.99 -25.62
CA GLY A 179 -2.21 -25.97 -27.08
C GLY A 179 -3.53 -25.57 -27.76
N ALA A 180 -4.64 -25.43 -27.01
CA ALA A 180 -5.88 -24.88 -27.55
C ALA A 180 -5.68 -23.46 -28.09
N ARG A 181 -6.27 -23.14 -29.25
CA ARG A 181 -6.04 -21.89 -29.98
C ARG A 181 -7.27 -20.98 -29.95
N TYR A 182 -7.02 -19.69 -29.81
CA TYR A 182 -8.05 -18.68 -29.71
C TYR A 182 -7.69 -17.44 -30.53
N LEU A 183 -8.72 -16.74 -31.00
CA LEU A 183 -8.60 -15.38 -31.50
C LEU A 183 -9.20 -14.43 -30.47
N LEU A 184 -8.43 -13.41 -30.08
CA LEU A 184 -8.91 -12.33 -29.23
C LEU A 184 -9.48 -11.22 -30.12
N VAL A 185 -10.76 -10.92 -29.92
CA VAL A 185 -11.52 -9.97 -30.72
C VAL A 185 -12.41 -9.15 -29.78
N ASN A 186 -12.26 -7.83 -29.79
CA ASN A 186 -13.09 -6.91 -29.00
C ASN A 186 -13.24 -7.34 -27.52
N GLY A 187 -12.15 -7.72 -26.87
CA GLY A 187 -12.20 -8.12 -25.46
C GLY A 187 -12.79 -9.50 -25.19
N ARG A 188 -13.00 -10.32 -26.23
CA ARG A 188 -13.49 -11.68 -26.11
C ARG A 188 -12.54 -12.67 -26.75
N ARG A 189 -12.50 -13.89 -26.22
CA ARG A 189 -11.78 -15.01 -26.82
C ARG A 189 -12.76 -15.86 -27.64
N VAL A 190 -12.38 -16.21 -28.86
CA VAL A 190 -13.12 -17.10 -29.75
C VAL A 190 -12.28 -18.33 -29.97
N ALA A 191 -12.77 -19.52 -29.61
CA ALA A 191 -12.08 -20.77 -29.90
C ALA A 191 -11.99 -21.01 -31.41
N VAL A 192 -10.83 -21.46 -31.87
CA VAL A 192 -10.56 -21.72 -33.30
C VAL A 192 -9.94 -23.10 -33.44
N ASP A 193 -10.36 -23.83 -34.48
CA ASP A 193 -9.74 -25.10 -34.83
C ASP A 193 -8.25 -24.88 -35.17
N PRO A 194 -7.31 -25.63 -34.57
CA PRO A 194 -5.90 -25.56 -34.92
C PRO A 194 -5.58 -25.78 -36.40
N ALA A 195 -6.46 -26.44 -37.16
CA ALA A 195 -6.31 -26.65 -38.61
C ALA A 195 -6.97 -25.54 -39.47
N ASP A 196 -7.59 -24.53 -38.85
CA ASP A 196 -8.23 -23.44 -39.59
C ASP A 196 -7.18 -22.54 -40.26
N SER A 197 -7.37 -22.30 -41.57
CA SER A 197 -6.45 -21.51 -42.39
C SER A 197 -6.30 -20.05 -41.92
N VAL A 198 -7.23 -19.56 -41.09
CA VAL A 198 -7.10 -18.25 -40.44
C VAL A 198 -5.82 -18.13 -39.61
N LEU A 199 -5.23 -19.25 -39.19
CA LEU A 199 -3.99 -19.29 -38.41
C LEU A 199 -2.74 -19.51 -39.27
N ASP A 200 -2.86 -19.77 -40.57
CA ASP A 200 -1.72 -20.13 -41.44
C ASP A 200 -0.67 -19.01 -41.52
N SER A 201 -1.11 -17.76 -41.44
CA SER A 201 -0.24 -16.57 -41.50
C SER A 201 0.15 -16.02 -40.13
N ALA A 202 -0.18 -16.72 -39.04
CA ALA A 202 -0.07 -16.21 -37.68
C ALA A 202 0.59 -17.22 -36.74
N VAL A 203 1.52 -16.74 -35.91
CA VAL A 203 2.08 -17.53 -34.81
C VAL A 203 1.32 -17.16 -33.53
N PRO A 204 0.44 -18.04 -32.99
CA PRO A 204 -0.30 -17.73 -31.78
C PRO A 204 0.64 -17.56 -30.59
N ARG A 205 0.52 -16.45 -29.88
CA ARG A 205 1.31 -16.25 -28.66
C ARG A 205 0.76 -17.12 -27.54
N ARG A 206 1.64 -17.87 -26.87
CA ARG A 206 1.27 -18.62 -25.67
C ARG A 206 0.94 -17.65 -24.53
N VAL A 207 -0.22 -17.85 -23.90
CA VAL A 207 -0.69 -17.08 -22.74
C VAL A 207 -1.01 -18.03 -21.58
N SER A 208 -0.86 -17.52 -20.36
CA SER A 208 -1.18 -18.25 -19.13
C SER A 208 -2.68 -18.52 -19.05
N ALA A 209 -3.05 -19.58 -18.32
CA ALA A 209 -4.45 -19.87 -18.05
C ALA A 209 -5.14 -18.71 -17.33
N LEU A 210 -4.41 -17.99 -16.46
CA LEU A 210 -4.92 -16.84 -15.71
C LEU A 210 -5.35 -15.71 -16.66
N LEU A 211 -4.47 -15.29 -17.56
CA LEU A 211 -4.77 -14.24 -18.54
C LEU A 211 -5.89 -14.67 -19.49
N LEU A 212 -5.82 -15.89 -20.01
CA LEU A 212 -6.82 -16.38 -20.96
C LEU A 212 -8.22 -16.44 -20.32
N ASN A 213 -8.32 -16.84 -19.04
CA ASN A 213 -9.59 -16.93 -18.32
C ASN A 213 -10.16 -15.57 -17.91
N ALA A 214 -9.32 -14.54 -17.76
CA ALA A 214 -9.80 -13.17 -17.55
C ALA A 214 -10.53 -12.58 -18.78
N ILE A 215 -10.37 -13.19 -19.96
CA ILE A 215 -11.01 -12.76 -21.20
C ILE A 215 -12.26 -13.62 -21.44
N PRO A 216 -13.48 -13.04 -21.42
CA PRO A 216 -14.72 -13.78 -21.62
C PRO A 216 -14.78 -14.51 -22.96
N GLU A 217 -15.33 -15.71 -22.95
CA GLU A 217 -15.52 -16.51 -24.17
C GLU A 217 -16.71 -16.00 -24.99
N ALA A 218 -16.54 -16.00 -26.31
CA ALA A 218 -17.59 -15.75 -27.28
C ALA A 218 -17.88 -17.02 -28.07
N PRO A 219 -19.14 -17.25 -28.50
CA PRO A 219 -19.45 -18.30 -29.45
C PRO A 219 -18.56 -18.20 -30.69
N PRO A 220 -18.21 -19.32 -31.34
CA PRO A 220 -17.52 -19.31 -32.62
C PRO A 220 -18.33 -18.49 -33.64
N ALA A 221 -17.89 -17.26 -33.92
CA ALA A 221 -18.65 -16.32 -34.71
C ALA A 221 -18.03 -16.18 -36.11
N ALA A 222 -18.84 -16.35 -37.16
CA ALA A 222 -18.49 -16.05 -38.55
C ALA A 222 -17.74 -14.70 -38.76
N PRO A 223 -18.05 -13.58 -38.08
CA PRO A 223 -17.30 -12.32 -38.23
C PRO A 223 -15.83 -12.35 -37.77
N ALA A 224 -15.37 -13.37 -37.04
CA ALA A 224 -13.94 -13.53 -36.75
C ALA A 224 -13.14 -13.89 -38.02
N ARG A 225 -13.76 -14.58 -39.00
CA ARG A 225 -13.11 -15.03 -40.25
C ARG A 225 -12.81 -13.89 -41.22
N HIS A 226 -13.47 -12.74 -41.09
CA HIS A 226 -13.28 -11.57 -41.98
C HIS A 226 -12.36 -10.50 -41.39
N ARG A 227 -11.81 -10.72 -40.20
CA ARG A 227 -10.89 -9.79 -39.56
C ARG A 227 -9.47 -10.08 -40.00
N ARG A 228 -8.66 -9.03 -40.12
CA ARG A 228 -7.22 -9.19 -40.32
C ARG A 228 -6.62 -9.79 -39.05
N VAL A 229 -5.94 -10.91 -39.19
CA VAL A 229 -5.19 -11.51 -38.08
C VAL A 229 -3.90 -10.70 -37.92
N GLY A 230 -3.75 -10.08 -36.76
CA GLY A 230 -2.56 -9.32 -36.39
C GLY A 230 -1.54 -10.19 -35.66
N SER A 231 -0.44 -9.58 -35.23
CA SER A 231 0.47 -10.20 -34.28
C SER A 231 0.04 -9.89 -32.85
N ALA A 232 0.31 -10.82 -31.93
CA ALA A 232 0.16 -10.53 -30.51
C ALA A 232 1.28 -9.57 -30.06
N PRO A 233 0.97 -8.54 -29.25
CA PRO A 233 1.99 -7.66 -28.69
C PRO A 233 2.91 -8.41 -27.72
N ALA A 234 4.07 -7.85 -27.41
CA ALA A 234 5.02 -8.42 -26.45
C ALA A 234 4.44 -8.47 -25.02
N THR A 235 3.69 -7.44 -24.64
CA THR A 235 2.88 -7.41 -23.41
C THR A 235 1.41 -7.42 -23.82
N LEU A 236 0.61 -8.30 -23.24
CA LEU A 236 -0.84 -8.39 -23.49
C LEU A 236 -1.56 -8.21 -22.15
N CYS A 237 -2.47 -7.24 -22.09
CA CYS A 237 -3.25 -6.94 -20.90
C CYS A 237 -4.74 -7.12 -21.16
N ALA A 238 -5.43 -7.73 -20.20
CA ALA A 238 -6.89 -7.77 -20.11
C ALA A 238 -7.35 -6.84 -18.97
N HIS A 239 -8.23 -5.91 -19.29
CA HIS A 239 -8.74 -4.91 -18.37
C HIS A 239 -10.19 -5.17 -18.03
N TRP A 240 -10.57 -4.91 -16.78
CA TRP A 240 -11.92 -4.95 -16.28
C TRP A 240 -12.20 -3.72 -15.42
N ARG A 241 -13.40 -3.17 -15.56
CA ARG A 241 -13.88 -2.08 -14.73
C ARG A 241 -15.39 -2.25 -14.54
N ALA A 242 -15.86 -2.15 -13.30
CA ALA A 242 -17.23 -2.55 -12.94
C ALA A 242 -18.32 -1.68 -13.60
N ASP A 243 -18.02 -0.42 -13.93
CA ASP A 243 -18.94 0.52 -14.58
C ASP A 243 -18.77 0.57 -16.11
N ASP A 244 -17.91 -0.27 -16.70
CA ASP A 244 -17.68 -0.27 -18.14
C ASP A 244 -18.64 -1.22 -18.88
N PRO A 245 -19.57 -0.69 -19.70
CA PRO A 245 -20.51 -1.53 -20.44
C PRO A 245 -19.85 -2.37 -21.54
N ALA A 246 -18.62 -2.03 -21.95
CA ALA A 246 -17.87 -2.85 -22.91
C ALA A 246 -17.38 -4.17 -22.29
N GLY A 247 -17.40 -4.29 -20.96
CA GLY A 247 -16.86 -5.43 -20.24
C GLY A 247 -15.33 -5.47 -20.32
N ALA A 248 -14.77 -6.62 -20.68
CA ALA A 248 -13.33 -6.77 -20.78
C ALA A 248 -12.77 -6.00 -22.00
N THR A 249 -11.66 -5.29 -21.83
CA THR A 249 -10.92 -4.64 -22.93
C THR A 249 -9.47 -5.11 -22.97
N LEU A 250 -8.79 -4.94 -24.11
CA LEU A 250 -7.42 -5.42 -24.30
C LEU A 250 -6.48 -4.28 -24.68
N SER A 251 -5.25 -4.34 -24.19
CA SER A 251 -4.17 -3.43 -24.58
C SER A 251 -2.81 -4.14 -24.64
N SER A 252 -1.82 -3.44 -25.18
CA SER A 252 -0.42 -3.85 -25.22
C SER A 252 0.40 -3.38 -24.00
N GLY A 253 -0.24 -2.85 -22.96
CA GLY A 253 0.44 -2.44 -21.73
C GLY A 253 -0.31 -1.42 -20.88
N VAL A 254 0.12 -1.33 -19.63
CA VAL A 254 -0.32 -0.33 -18.65
C VAL A 254 0.87 0.50 -18.23
N ARG A 255 0.66 1.81 -18.01
CA ARG A 255 1.69 2.69 -17.44
C ARG A 255 1.45 2.85 -15.95
N LEU A 256 2.36 2.30 -15.14
CA LEU A 256 2.38 2.57 -13.70
C LEU A 256 2.85 4.00 -13.41
N PRO A 257 2.45 4.60 -12.28
CA PRO A 257 3.02 5.86 -11.82
C PRO A 257 4.54 5.79 -11.69
N ALA A 258 5.21 6.94 -11.87
CA ALA A 258 6.66 7.00 -11.86
C ALA A 258 7.24 6.60 -10.49
N GLY A 259 8.19 5.68 -10.49
CA GLY A 259 8.85 5.19 -9.27
C GLY A 259 8.10 4.08 -8.55
N GLU A 260 6.93 3.68 -9.04
CA GLU A 260 6.18 2.56 -8.48
C GLU A 260 6.52 1.26 -9.21
N THR A 261 6.61 0.17 -8.43
CA THR A 261 6.93 -1.17 -8.95
C THR A 261 5.94 -2.18 -8.37
N PRO A 262 5.50 -3.19 -9.14
CA PRO A 262 4.66 -4.26 -8.61
C PRO A 262 5.38 -5.01 -7.48
N THR A 263 4.63 -5.39 -6.45
CA THR A 263 5.07 -6.30 -5.40
C THR A 263 5.21 -7.70 -6.00
N VAL A 264 6.43 -8.25 -5.95
CA VAL A 264 6.68 -9.64 -6.37
C VAL A 264 6.07 -10.60 -5.35
N LEU A 265 5.29 -11.56 -5.83
CA LEU A 265 4.60 -12.54 -4.99
C LEU A 265 5.51 -13.71 -4.63
N ALA A 266 5.28 -14.30 -3.47
CA ALA A 266 6.05 -15.45 -2.99
C ALA A 266 5.92 -16.69 -3.89
N GLN A 267 4.83 -16.80 -4.65
CA GLN A 267 4.54 -17.89 -5.56
C GLN A 267 4.99 -17.62 -7.00
N ALA A 268 5.71 -16.51 -7.26
CA ALA A 268 6.17 -16.16 -8.60
C ALA A 268 6.99 -17.30 -9.22
N ASP A 269 6.68 -17.63 -10.47
CA ASP A 269 7.30 -18.70 -11.25
C ASP A 269 7.80 -18.21 -12.63
N GLY A 270 7.77 -16.90 -12.85
CA GLY A 270 8.17 -16.25 -14.08
C GLY A 270 7.16 -16.51 -15.20
N PRO A 271 7.54 -17.07 -16.35
CA PRO A 271 6.61 -17.34 -17.44
C PRO A 271 5.65 -18.52 -17.17
N GLY A 272 5.56 -19.00 -15.92
CA GLY A 272 4.68 -20.10 -15.54
C GLY A 272 3.22 -19.66 -15.33
N PRO A 273 2.38 -20.59 -14.83
CA PRO A 273 0.96 -20.33 -14.64
C PRO A 273 0.64 -19.47 -13.41
N ALA A 274 1.58 -19.28 -12.49
CA ALA A 274 1.32 -18.49 -11.28
C ALA A 274 1.24 -16.99 -11.59
N LEU A 275 0.67 -16.25 -10.64
CA LEU A 275 0.74 -14.79 -10.66
C LEU A 275 2.07 -14.38 -10.00
N ASP A 276 2.88 -13.60 -10.72
CA ASP A 276 4.22 -13.22 -10.30
C ASP A 276 4.26 -11.93 -9.49
N GLY A 277 3.31 -11.03 -9.76
CA GLY A 277 3.32 -9.71 -9.14
C GLY A 277 1.95 -9.07 -9.05
N VAL A 278 1.81 -8.19 -8.07
CA VAL A 278 0.62 -7.38 -7.86
C VAL A 278 1.04 -5.94 -7.66
N TYR A 279 0.42 -5.05 -8.41
CA TYR A 279 0.45 -3.62 -8.16
C TYR A 279 -0.89 -3.18 -7.58
N LEU A 280 -0.85 -2.60 -6.39
CA LEU A 280 -1.93 -1.87 -5.75
C LEU A 280 -1.28 -0.69 -5.02
N PRO A 281 -1.79 0.55 -5.12
CA PRO A 281 -1.13 1.72 -4.53
C PRO A 281 -0.83 1.52 -3.05
N ALA A 282 0.39 1.85 -2.62
CA ALA A 282 0.82 1.62 -1.25
C ALA A 282 -0.15 2.26 -0.23
N GLY A 283 -0.42 1.56 0.88
CA GLY A 283 -1.35 2.04 1.89
C GLY A 283 -2.83 2.04 1.46
N HIS A 284 -3.15 1.38 0.35
CA HIS A 284 -4.52 1.13 -0.08
C HIS A 284 -4.89 -0.35 0.03
N SER A 285 -6.17 -0.64 -0.10
CA SER A 285 -6.71 -1.98 -0.30
C SER A 285 -7.86 -1.94 -1.29
N ALA A 286 -8.29 -3.10 -1.77
CA ALA A 286 -9.53 -3.22 -2.54
C ALA A 286 -10.51 -4.14 -1.82
N TYR A 287 -11.79 -3.77 -1.76
CA TYR A 287 -12.85 -4.64 -1.29
C TYR A 287 -13.79 -4.97 -2.44
N VAL A 288 -13.82 -6.24 -2.83
CA VAL A 288 -14.47 -6.70 -4.06
C VAL A 288 -15.28 -7.96 -3.82
N ARG A 289 -16.22 -8.25 -4.71
CA ARG A 289 -16.89 -9.54 -4.80
C ARG A 289 -16.58 -10.17 -6.14
N ALA A 290 -16.55 -11.50 -6.16
CA ALA A 290 -16.45 -12.21 -7.43
C ALA A 290 -17.68 -11.88 -8.27
N ALA A 291 -17.44 -11.41 -9.49
CA ALA A 291 -18.47 -11.24 -10.51
C ALA A 291 -18.50 -12.46 -11.42
N ASP A 292 -19.71 -12.84 -11.82
CA ASP A 292 -19.89 -13.77 -12.93
C ASP A 292 -19.59 -13.08 -14.28
N THR A 293 -19.67 -13.85 -15.38
CA THR A 293 -19.43 -13.33 -16.74
C THR A 293 -20.46 -12.29 -17.20
N SER A 294 -21.58 -12.12 -16.48
CA SER A 294 -22.57 -11.07 -16.72
C SER A 294 -22.25 -9.77 -15.95
N GLY A 295 -21.16 -9.76 -15.18
CA GLY A 295 -20.76 -8.64 -14.33
C GLY A 295 -21.53 -8.56 -13.03
N ARG A 296 -22.41 -9.54 -12.73
CA ARG A 296 -23.20 -9.53 -11.50
C ARG A 296 -22.33 -10.01 -10.34
N ALA A 297 -22.05 -9.10 -9.41
CA ALA A 297 -21.36 -9.41 -8.17
C ALA A 297 -22.25 -10.29 -7.28
N GLY A 298 -21.69 -11.38 -6.75
CA GLY A 298 -22.39 -12.29 -5.85
C GLY A 298 -21.41 -13.07 -4.97
N GLY A 299 -21.93 -13.68 -3.91
CA GLY A 299 -21.12 -14.47 -2.97
C GLY A 299 -20.34 -13.63 -1.95
N VAL A 300 -19.27 -14.21 -1.43
CA VAL A 300 -18.46 -13.65 -0.33
C VAL A 300 -17.61 -12.47 -0.79
N GLY A 301 -17.36 -11.55 0.14
CA GLY A 301 -16.45 -10.41 -0.09
C GLY A 301 -14.99 -10.82 0.01
N TYR A 302 -14.12 -10.12 -0.70
CA TYR A 302 -12.67 -10.30 -0.66
C TYR A 302 -12.00 -8.96 -0.39
N LEU A 303 -11.17 -8.92 0.65
CA LEU A 303 -10.23 -7.84 0.89
C LEU A 303 -8.90 -8.19 0.22
N ILE A 304 -8.41 -7.33 -0.66
CA ILE A 304 -7.10 -7.44 -1.28
C ILE A 304 -6.18 -6.40 -0.65
N ALA A 305 -5.14 -6.86 0.02
CA ALA A 305 -4.12 -5.98 0.58
C ALA A 305 -3.10 -5.54 -0.49
N ASP A 306 -2.38 -4.45 -0.24
CA ASP A 306 -1.27 -3.97 -1.08
C ASP A 306 -0.12 -5.00 -1.25
N SER A 307 0.03 -5.91 -0.28
CA SER A 307 0.90 -7.10 -0.38
C SER A 307 0.47 -8.13 -1.44
N GLY A 308 -0.71 -7.96 -2.07
CA GLY A 308 -1.25 -8.89 -3.06
C GLY A 308 -1.93 -10.13 -2.47
N VAL A 309 -2.13 -10.19 -1.15
CA VAL A 309 -2.86 -11.29 -0.51
C VAL A 309 -4.37 -11.00 -0.49
N ARG A 310 -5.14 -12.02 -0.86
CA ARG A 310 -6.60 -12.05 -0.82
C ARG A 310 -7.11 -12.66 0.48
N PHE A 311 -7.95 -11.94 1.20
CA PHE A 311 -8.63 -12.42 2.41
C PHE A 311 -10.13 -12.52 2.17
N THR A 312 -10.74 -13.64 2.54
CA THR A 312 -12.21 -13.77 2.47
C THR A 312 -12.83 -13.03 3.65
N VAL A 313 -13.77 -12.12 3.39
CA VAL A 313 -14.57 -11.44 4.42
C VAL A 313 -15.88 -12.19 4.55
N ASP A 314 -16.16 -12.71 5.74
CA ASP A 314 -17.20 -13.74 5.96
C ASP A 314 -18.61 -13.23 5.68
N ASP A 315 -18.92 -12.00 6.13
CA ASP A 315 -20.22 -11.36 5.94
C ASP A 315 -20.15 -9.82 5.93
N ASP A 316 -21.31 -9.18 5.75
CA ASP A 316 -21.43 -7.72 5.76
C ASP A 316 -21.15 -7.11 7.13
N ASP A 317 -21.30 -7.86 8.23
CA ASP A 317 -20.96 -7.37 9.57
C ASP A 317 -19.45 -7.29 9.77
N ALA A 318 -18.72 -8.31 9.33
CA ALA A 318 -17.27 -8.32 9.28
C ALA A 318 -16.75 -7.17 8.39
N ALA A 319 -17.37 -6.94 7.23
CA ALA A 319 -17.03 -5.82 6.36
C ALA A 319 -17.21 -4.46 7.06
N ARG A 320 -18.38 -4.23 7.69
CA ARG A 320 -18.64 -3.00 8.46
C ARG A 320 -17.65 -2.80 9.60
N ARG A 321 -17.34 -3.86 10.35
CA ARG A 321 -16.38 -3.83 11.47
C ARG A 321 -14.97 -3.49 11.01
N LEU A 322 -14.55 -3.99 9.85
CA LEU A 322 -13.26 -3.65 9.24
C LEU A 322 -13.19 -2.21 8.71
N GLY A 323 -14.35 -1.56 8.54
CA GLY A 323 -14.47 -0.22 7.93
C GLY A 323 -14.47 -0.26 6.40
N LEU A 324 -14.88 -1.38 5.81
CA LEU A 324 -14.97 -1.57 4.35
C LEU A 324 -16.28 -0.99 3.81
N PRO A 325 -16.32 -0.59 2.52
CA PRO A 325 -17.53 -0.04 1.92
C PRO A 325 -18.67 -1.06 1.91
N ALA A 326 -19.91 -0.56 2.04
CA ALA A 326 -21.11 -1.40 2.09
C ALA A 326 -21.39 -2.12 0.76
N VAL A 327 -21.00 -1.51 -0.35
CA VAL A 327 -21.05 -2.10 -1.69
C VAL A 327 -19.62 -2.44 -2.09
N ALA A 328 -19.44 -3.63 -2.66
CA ALA A 328 -18.16 -4.08 -3.16
C ALA A 328 -18.23 -4.18 -4.68
N ALA A 329 -17.20 -3.67 -5.36
CA ALA A 329 -17.10 -3.79 -6.81
C ALA A 329 -17.06 -5.25 -7.25
N GLY A 330 -17.73 -5.56 -8.37
CA GLY A 330 -17.70 -6.87 -9.00
C GLY A 330 -16.44 -7.03 -9.85
N VAL A 331 -15.63 -8.05 -9.54
CA VAL A 331 -14.39 -8.37 -10.28
C VAL A 331 -14.44 -9.83 -10.75
N PRO A 332 -14.10 -10.13 -12.01
CA PRO A 332 -14.09 -11.50 -12.52
C PRO A 332 -13.19 -12.39 -11.68
N TRP A 333 -13.71 -13.56 -11.30
CA TRP A 333 -12.96 -14.54 -10.52
C TRP A 333 -11.54 -14.82 -11.04
N PRO A 334 -11.29 -14.94 -12.36
CA PRO A 334 -9.94 -15.18 -12.88
C PRO A 334 -8.91 -14.12 -12.46
N MET A 335 -9.30 -12.86 -12.24
CA MET A 335 -8.39 -11.82 -11.74
C MET A 335 -8.08 -11.98 -10.25
N LEU A 336 -9.00 -12.58 -9.49
CA LEU A 336 -8.84 -12.82 -8.05
C LEU A 336 -8.19 -14.19 -7.76
N ALA A 337 -8.38 -15.17 -8.65
CA ALA A 337 -7.98 -16.55 -8.45
C ALA A 337 -6.47 -16.74 -8.35
N GLY A 338 -5.70 -15.91 -9.05
CA GLY A 338 -4.24 -15.92 -9.02
C GLY A 338 -3.64 -15.35 -7.73
N LEU A 339 -4.40 -14.63 -6.92
CA LEU A 339 -3.88 -14.02 -5.69
C LEU A 339 -3.70 -15.07 -4.57
N PRO A 340 -2.58 -15.02 -3.83
CA PRO A 340 -2.40 -15.84 -2.63
C PRO A 340 -3.57 -15.67 -1.66
N ALA A 341 -4.05 -16.78 -1.11
CA ALA A 341 -5.17 -16.78 -0.17
C ALA A 341 -4.65 -16.66 1.28
N GLY A 342 -5.10 -15.63 1.98
CA GLY A 342 -4.92 -15.46 3.42
C GLY A 342 -6.05 -16.12 4.23
N PRO A 343 -5.97 -16.06 5.57
CA PRO A 343 -7.05 -16.53 6.44
C PRO A 343 -8.36 -15.79 6.16
N ARG A 344 -9.46 -16.44 6.52
CA ARG A 344 -10.79 -15.82 6.53
C ARG A 344 -10.84 -14.74 7.61
N LEU A 345 -11.53 -13.63 7.33
CA LEU A 345 -11.76 -12.52 8.24
C LEU A 345 -13.18 -12.63 8.78
N SER A 346 -13.29 -13.10 10.02
CA SER A 346 -14.56 -13.22 10.74
C SER A 346 -14.36 -12.81 12.20
N ARG A 347 -15.43 -12.32 12.83
CA ARG A 347 -15.38 -11.97 14.25
C ARG A 347 -15.09 -13.19 15.12
N ASP A 348 -15.70 -14.33 14.80
CA ASP A 348 -15.54 -15.56 15.58
C ASP A 348 -14.10 -16.03 15.59
N GLN A 349 -13.41 -16.01 14.45
CA GLN A 349 -11.98 -16.34 14.40
C GLN A 349 -11.12 -15.33 15.15
N ALA A 350 -11.49 -14.04 15.13
CA ALA A 350 -10.75 -13.00 15.86
C ALA A 350 -10.89 -13.15 17.39
N LEU A 351 -12.02 -13.66 17.88
CA LEU A 351 -12.26 -13.90 19.30
C LEU A 351 -11.62 -15.17 19.86
N LEU A 352 -11.05 -16.03 19.01
CA LEU A 352 -10.37 -17.24 19.47
C LEU A 352 -9.12 -16.86 20.27
N GLY A 353 -9.16 -17.15 21.58
CA GLY A 353 -7.99 -17.16 22.44
C GLY A 353 -7.00 -18.20 21.98
N ARG A 354 -5.75 -17.80 21.82
CA ARG A 354 -4.66 -18.72 21.50
C ARG A 354 -3.69 -18.79 22.66
N ASP A 355 -3.45 -20.00 23.14
CA ASP A 355 -2.33 -20.24 24.04
C ASP A 355 -1.04 -20.14 23.23
N VAL A 356 -0.24 -19.13 23.54
CA VAL A 356 1.11 -18.98 22.98
C VAL A 356 2.13 -19.36 24.04
N VAL A 357 3.16 -20.09 23.61
CA VAL A 357 4.37 -20.27 24.42
C VAL A 357 5.07 -18.92 24.44
N SER A 358 5.01 -18.21 25.57
CA SER A 358 5.82 -17.00 25.77
C SER A 358 7.28 -17.36 25.55
N GLY A 359 7.93 -16.75 24.55
CA GLY A 359 9.39 -16.84 24.41
C GLY A 359 10.08 -16.31 25.67
N PRO A 360 11.33 -16.73 25.94
CA PRO A 360 12.03 -16.34 27.17
C PRO A 360 12.07 -14.83 27.30
N THR A 361 11.45 -14.31 28.36
CA THR A 361 11.57 -12.91 28.77
C THR A 361 13.05 -12.61 29.01
N ALA A 362 13.65 -11.76 28.19
CA ALA A 362 14.99 -11.26 28.45
C ALA A 362 15.02 -10.59 29.83
N PRO A 363 15.98 -10.92 30.71
CA PRO A 363 16.09 -10.27 32.00
C PRO A 363 16.33 -8.78 31.79
N GLY A 364 15.47 -7.97 32.39
CA GLY A 364 15.59 -6.51 32.36
C GLY A 364 16.96 -6.07 32.85
N ARG A 365 17.57 -5.13 32.14
CA ARG A 365 18.76 -4.39 32.59
C ARG A 365 18.34 -3.13 33.31
#